data_AF-A0A7Y5U160-F1
#
_entry.id   AF-A0A7Y5U160-F1
#
_cell.length_a   1.000
_cell.length_b   1.000
_cell.length_c   1.000
_cell.angle_alpha   90.00
_cell.angle_beta   90.00
_cell.angle_gamma   90.00
#
_symmetry.space_group_name_H-M   'P 1'
#
loop_
_entity.id
_entity.type
_entity.pdbx_description
1 polymer ?
#
loop_
_entity_poly.entity_id
_entity_poly.type
_entity_poly.pdbx_seq_one_letter_code
_entity_poly.pdbx_strand_id
1 'polypeptide(L)'
;MDEKREFLRHAVATLGYRSRKVLTDPPSGFSSCRACESGRSAGEILAHVCDLFDWGLALADGRHVWRDTKPRAWDEVVTRFYTVLATFDARLAAAAPLGHPAERLFQGPVADALTHIGQMAMLRRIAGTPIRGENYFAADIAAGRVGPGQAAPAVEF
;
A
#
# COMPACT_ATOMS: atom_id res chain seq x y z
N MET A 1 3.41 21.83 8.30
CA MET A 1 2.75 21.14 7.18
C MET A 1 1.28 21.54 7.20
N ASP A 2 0.59 21.62 6.07
CA ASP A 2 -0.87 21.84 6.08
C ASP A 2 -1.62 20.57 6.52
N GLU A 3 -2.81 20.73 7.10
CA GLU A 3 -3.61 19.63 7.68
C GLU A 3 -3.98 18.56 6.65
N LYS A 4 -4.20 18.93 5.38
CA LYS A 4 -4.55 17.99 4.32
C LYS A 4 -3.38 17.07 4.01
N ARG A 5 -2.16 17.62 3.99
CA ARG A 5 -0.95 16.84 3.77
C ARG A 5 -0.65 15.93 4.95
N GLU A 6 -0.86 16.39 6.19
CA GLU A 6 -0.76 15.50 7.37
C GLU A 6 -1.78 14.35 7.32
N PHE A 7 -3.03 14.65 6.94
CA PHE A 7 -4.05 13.62 6.77
C PHE A 7 -3.70 12.62 5.64
N LEU A 8 -3.12 13.11 4.53
CA LEU A 8 -2.63 12.24 3.46
C LEU A 8 -1.51 11.32 3.97
N ARG A 9 -0.56 11.82 4.76
CA ARG A 9 0.49 10.98 5.38
C ARG A 9 -0.10 9.95 6.32
N HIS A 10 -1.12 10.32 7.10
CA HIS A 10 -1.86 9.38 7.93
C HIS A 10 -2.57 8.30 7.10
N ALA A 11 -3.13 8.64 5.93
CA ALA A 11 -3.72 7.66 5.01
C ALA A 11 -2.67 6.69 4.44
N VAL A 12 -1.46 7.18 4.13
CA VAL A 12 -0.33 6.35 3.71
C VAL A 12 0.13 5.40 4.84
N ALA A 13 0.21 5.88 6.08
CA ALA A 13 0.46 5.03 7.25
C ALA A 13 -0.63 3.99 7.46
N THR A 14 -1.90 4.36 7.26
CA THR A 14 -3.04 3.44 7.33
C THR A 14 -2.91 2.33 6.29
N LEU A 15 -2.52 2.66 5.06
CA LEU A 15 -2.24 1.68 4.02
C LEU A 15 -1.10 0.73 4.43
N GLY A 16 0.03 1.27 4.92
CA GLY A 16 1.16 0.46 5.39
C GLY A 16 0.77 -0.52 6.50
N TYR A 17 -0.02 -0.04 7.47
CA TYR A 17 -0.56 -0.86 8.56
C TYR A 17 -1.44 -2.00 8.05
N ARG A 18 -2.47 -1.68 7.25
CA ARG A 18 -3.42 -2.67 6.72
C ARG A 18 -2.74 -3.69 5.80
N SER A 19 -1.73 -3.26 5.05
CA SER A 19 -0.98 -4.13 4.13
C SER A 19 -0.17 -5.18 4.89
N ARG A 20 0.37 -4.86 6.07
CA ARG A 20 1.19 -5.80 6.84
C ARG A 20 0.54 -7.17 7.00
N LYS A 21 -0.73 -7.21 7.42
CA LYS A 21 -1.45 -8.48 7.64
C LYS A 21 -1.62 -9.30 6.37
N VAL A 22 -1.81 -8.61 5.24
CA VAL A 22 -1.99 -9.25 3.93
C VAL A 22 -0.67 -9.82 3.41
N LEU A 23 0.42 -9.09 3.63
CA LEU A 23 1.74 -9.39 3.06
C LEU A 23 2.60 -10.32 3.91
N THR A 24 2.30 -10.45 5.21
CA THR A 24 3.06 -11.31 6.14
C THR A 24 2.66 -12.78 5.96
N ASP A 25 3.68 -13.64 5.87
CA ASP A 25 3.57 -15.11 5.84
C ASP A 25 2.41 -15.65 4.97
N PRO A 26 2.39 -15.35 3.66
CA PRO A 26 1.42 -15.96 2.75
C PRO A 26 1.75 -17.43 2.48
N PRO A 27 0.75 -18.22 2.04
CA PRO A 27 0.97 -19.60 1.64
C PRO A 27 1.88 -19.65 0.40
N SER A 28 2.54 -20.79 0.21
CA SER A 28 3.31 -21.04 -1.01
C SER A 28 2.42 -20.86 -2.25
N GLY A 29 2.97 -20.24 -3.29
CA GLY A 29 2.25 -19.95 -4.53
C GLY A 29 1.26 -18.79 -4.46
N PHE A 30 1.14 -18.08 -3.33
CA PHE A 30 0.21 -16.95 -3.19
C PHE A 30 0.39 -15.87 -4.26
N SER A 31 1.64 -15.58 -4.65
CA SER A 31 1.96 -14.62 -5.71
C SER A 31 1.24 -14.91 -7.03
N SER A 32 0.93 -16.19 -7.33
CA SER A 32 0.23 -16.61 -8.54
C SER A 32 -1.28 -16.76 -8.34
N CYS A 33 -1.80 -16.62 -7.12
CA CYS A 33 -3.21 -16.76 -6.81
C CYS A 33 -4.03 -15.68 -7.54
N ARG A 34 -5.08 -16.10 -8.24
CA ARG A 34 -6.04 -15.24 -8.98
C ARG A 34 -7.46 -15.53 -8.53
N ALA A 35 -8.32 -14.53 -8.59
CA ALA A 35 -9.76 -14.72 -8.33
C ALA A 35 -10.48 -15.34 -9.54
N CYS A 36 -10.00 -15.07 -10.75
CA CYS A 36 -10.47 -15.63 -12.02
C CYS A 36 -9.33 -15.64 -13.04
N GLU A 37 -9.50 -16.37 -14.15
CA GLU A 37 -8.45 -16.55 -15.17
C GLU A 37 -7.97 -15.22 -15.79
N SER A 38 -8.88 -14.28 -16.04
CA SER A 38 -8.57 -12.96 -16.62
C SER A 38 -8.13 -11.91 -15.59
N GLY A 39 -8.27 -12.21 -14.29
CA GLY A 39 -7.96 -11.26 -13.21
C GLY A 39 -6.48 -11.23 -12.87
N ARG A 40 -5.99 -10.11 -12.33
CA ARG A 40 -4.62 -10.00 -11.81
C ARG A 40 -4.38 -10.98 -10.67
N SER A 41 -3.19 -11.56 -10.64
CA SER A 41 -2.68 -12.37 -9.53
C SER A 41 -2.28 -11.49 -8.36
N ALA A 42 -2.13 -12.07 -7.15
CA ALA A 42 -1.67 -11.32 -5.98
C ALA A 42 -0.33 -10.61 -6.22
N GLY A 43 0.62 -11.27 -6.90
CA GLY A 43 1.91 -10.67 -7.24
C GLY A 43 1.81 -9.52 -8.24
N GLU A 44 0.95 -9.64 -9.26
CA GLU A 44 0.67 -8.55 -10.19
C GLU A 44 -0.04 -7.37 -9.52
N ILE A 45 -0.95 -7.64 -8.59
CA ILE A 45 -1.61 -6.59 -7.79
C ILE A 45 -0.55 -5.86 -6.96
N LEU A 46 0.30 -6.56 -6.24
CA LEU A 46 1.33 -5.92 -5.40
C LEU A 46 2.35 -5.13 -6.24
N ALA A 47 2.76 -5.66 -7.40
CA ALA A 47 3.63 -4.94 -8.32
C ALA A 47 2.98 -3.63 -8.82
N HIS A 48 1.70 -3.71 -9.20
CA HIS A 48 0.92 -2.54 -9.61
C HIS A 48 0.79 -1.50 -8.47
N VAL A 49 0.54 -1.94 -7.24
CA VAL A 49 0.51 -1.05 -6.07
C VAL A 49 1.84 -0.32 -5.89
N CYS A 50 2.97 -0.97 -6.13
CA CYS A 50 4.26 -0.29 -6.09
C CYS A 50 4.39 0.76 -7.21
N ASP A 51 3.91 0.44 -8.42
CA ASP A 51 3.91 1.37 -9.57
C ASP A 51 3.03 2.61 -9.28
N LEU A 52 1.92 2.45 -8.55
CA LEU A 52 1.10 3.57 -8.07
C LEU A 52 1.91 4.53 -7.19
N PHE A 53 2.85 4.05 -6.36
CA PHE A 53 3.66 4.92 -5.50
C PHE A 53 4.83 5.57 -6.24
N ASP A 54 5.40 4.92 -7.25
CA ASP A 54 6.34 5.58 -8.16
C ASP A 54 5.65 6.71 -8.95
N TRP A 55 4.43 6.46 -9.42
CA TRP A 55 3.59 7.47 -10.06
C TRP A 55 3.17 8.58 -9.09
N GLY A 56 2.75 8.22 -7.88
CA GLY A 56 2.40 9.16 -6.82
C GLY A 56 3.56 10.08 -6.44
N LEU A 57 4.78 9.55 -6.37
CA LEU A 57 5.99 10.34 -6.17
C LEU A 57 6.22 11.33 -7.33
N ALA A 58 6.07 10.87 -8.58
CA ALA A 58 6.16 11.75 -9.75
C ALA A 58 5.13 12.88 -9.69
N LEU A 59 3.87 12.57 -9.35
CA LEU A 59 2.79 13.54 -9.20
C LEU A 59 3.08 14.55 -8.06
N ALA A 60 3.60 14.08 -6.93
CA ALA A 60 4.01 14.96 -5.84
C ALA A 60 5.12 15.94 -6.27
N ASP A 61 5.92 15.59 -7.28
CA ASP A 61 6.92 16.45 -7.91
C ASP A 61 6.39 17.24 -9.13
N GLY A 62 5.09 17.17 -9.43
CA GLY A 62 4.47 17.89 -10.56
C GLY A 62 4.74 17.26 -11.91
N ARG A 63 5.18 16.00 -11.94
CA ARG A 63 5.41 15.21 -13.15
C ARG A 63 4.31 14.18 -13.32
N HIS A 64 3.99 13.86 -14.56
CA HIS A 64 3.02 12.81 -14.89
C HIS A 64 3.74 11.68 -15.64
N VAL A 65 4.29 10.71 -14.91
CA VAL A 65 5.09 9.61 -15.47
C VAL A 65 4.59 8.27 -14.93
N TRP A 66 4.10 7.41 -15.81
CA TRP A 66 3.68 6.04 -15.50
C TRP A 66 4.70 5.02 -16.03
N ARG A 67 4.96 3.96 -15.27
CA ARG A 67 5.80 2.83 -15.68
C ARG A 67 5.28 1.55 -15.06
N ASP A 68 4.93 0.59 -15.91
CA ASP A 68 4.55 -0.75 -15.44
C ASP A 68 5.79 -1.59 -15.14
N THR A 69 5.77 -2.24 -13.99
CA THR A 69 6.83 -3.17 -13.59
C THR A 69 6.36 -4.61 -13.75
N LYS A 70 7.24 -5.47 -14.29
CA LYS A 70 6.98 -6.91 -14.34
C LYS A 70 6.93 -7.50 -12.92
N PRO A 71 6.05 -8.50 -12.65
CA PRO A 71 6.07 -9.23 -11.40
C PRO A 71 7.46 -9.80 -11.10
N ARG A 72 7.87 -9.75 -9.82
CA ARG A 72 9.11 -10.33 -9.32
C ARG A 72 8.81 -11.37 -8.25
N ALA A 73 9.84 -11.95 -7.64
CA ALA A 73 9.68 -12.81 -6.48
C ALA A 73 8.95 -12.05 -5.35
N TRP A 74 8.07 -12.75 -4.63
CA TRP A 74 7.16 -12.13 -3.65
C TRP A 74 7.89 -11.22 -2.65
N ASP A 75 8.96 -11.73 -2.03
CA ASP A 75 9.71 -10.99 -1.01
C ASP A 75 10.40 -9.74 -1.56
N GLU A 76 10.83 -9.78 -2.83
CA GLU A 76 11.37 -8.60 -3.51
C GLU A 76 10.30 -7.53 -3.71
N VAL A 77 9.08 -7.93 -4.10
CA VAL A 77 7.98 -6.98 -4.30
C VAL A 77 7.49 -6.42 -2.96
N VAL A 78 7.44 -7.23 -1.89
CA VAL A 78 7.11 -6.73 -0.53
C VAL A 78 8.16 -5.72 -0.04
N THR A 79 9.44 -6.01 -0.25
CA THR A 79 10.53 -5.08 0.10
C THR A 79 10.41 -3.78 -0.71
N ARG A 80 10.15 -3.89 -2.02
CA ARG A 80 9.91 -2.74 -2.88
C ARG A 80 8.72 -1.92 -2.40
N PHE A 81 7.60 -2.56 -2.07
CA PHE A 81 6.38 -1.90 -1.59
C PHE A 81 6.67 -0.98 -0.41
N TYR A 82 7.32 -1.49 0.63
CA TYR A 82 7.66 -0.67 1.80
C TYR A 82 8.67 0.44 1.47
N THR A 83 9.57 0.20 0.52
CA THR A 83 10.55 1.21 0.07
C THR A 83 9.88 2.37 -0.65
N VAL A 84 9.00 2.10 -1.63
CA VAL A 84 8.29 3.16 -2.37
C VAL A 84 7.30 3.89 -1.49
N LEU A 85 6.65 3.19 -0.55
CA LEU A 85 5.75 3.80 0.42
C LEU A 85 6.49 4.75 1.38
N ALA A 86 7.66 4.35 1.88
CA ALA A 86 8.53 5.19 2.70
C ALA A 86 9.05 6.42 1.93
N THR A 87 9.44 6.23 0.67
CA THR A 87 9.90 7.32 -0.19
C THR A 87 8.80 8.34 -0.44
N PHE A 88 7.57 7.87 -0.69
CA PHE A 88 6.41 8.74 -0.87
C PHE A 88 6.05 9.49 0.42
N ASP A 89 5.99 8.83 1.58
CA ASP A 89 5.76 9.52 2.86
C ASP A 89 6.83 10.57 3.15
N ALA A 90 8.11 10.26 2.91
CA ALA A 90 9.20 11.22 3.08
C ALA A 90 9.04 12.43 2.17
N ARG A 91 8.57 12.24 0.93
CA ARG A 91 8.26 13.35 0.02
C ARG A 91 7.10 14.20 0.51
N LEU A 92 6.07 13.58 1.07
CA LEU A 92 4.95 14.31 1.68
C LEU A 92 5.42 15.08 2.92
N ALA A 93 6.34 14.53 3.70
CA ALA A 93 6.92 15.16 4.89
C ALA A 93 7.80 16.38 4.56
N ALA A 94 8.34 16.46 3.35
CA ALA A 94 9.23 17.55 2.94
C ALA A 94 8.52 18.92 2.87
N ALA A 95 9.27 19.98 3.17
CA ALA A 95 8.77 21.35 3.11
C ALA A 95 8.44 21.83 1.69
N ALA A 96 8.99 21.16 0.66
CA ALA A 96 8.75 21.49 -0.73
C ALA A 96 7.23 21.43 -1.07
N PRO A 97 6.71 22.39 -1.86
CA PRO A 97 5.33 22.34 -2.34
C PRO A 97 5.04 21.04 -3.09
N LEU A 98 3.79 20.56 -3.01
CA LEU A 98 3.36 19.43 -3.84
C LEU A 98 3.02 19.95 -5.24
N GLY A 99 3.40 19.22 -6.27
CA GLY A 99 3.05 19.55 -7.66
C GLY A 99 1.56 19.36 -7.97
N HIS A 100 0.84 18.57 -7.16
CA HIS A 100 -0.60 18.41 -7.22
C HIS A 100 -1.25 18.48 -5.82
N PRO A 101 -2.53 18.88 -5.71
CA PRO A 101 -3.24 18.92 -4.43
C PRO A 101 -3.26 17.56 -3.72
N ALA A 102 -3.19 17.58 -2.39
CA ALA A 102 -3.18 16.38 -1.55
C ALA A 102 -4.38 15.47 -1.81
N GLU A 103 -5.55 16.06 -2.10
CA GLU A 103 -6.78 15.34 -2.42
C GLU A 103 -6.65 14.51 -3.71
N ARG A 104 -5.94 15.01 -4.72
CA ARG A 104 -5.71 14.25 -5.97
C ARG A 104 -4.70 13.13 -5.76
N LEU A 105 -3.68 13.38 -4.95
CA LEU A 105 -2.73 12.35 -4.54
C LEU A 105 -3.40 11.26 -3.68
N PHE A 106 -4.41 11.62 -2.89
CA PHE A 106 -5.24 10.64 -2.21
C PHE A 106 -6.10 9.84 -3.22
N GLN A 107 -6.85 10.54 -4.08
CA GLN A 107 -7.81 9.94 -5.03
C GLN A 107 -7.17 8.94 -5.99
N GLY A 108 -5.99 9.27 -6.51
CA GLY A 108 -5.28 8.41 -7.46
C GLY A 108 -4.56 7.27 -6.73
N PRO A 109 -3.28 7.45 -6.38
CA PRO A 109 -2.44 6.34 -5.95
C PRO A 109 -2.87 5.73 -4.60
N VAL A 110 -3.27 6.53 -3.61
CA VAL A 110 -3.52 6.01 -2.24
C VAL A 110 -4.84 5.24 -2.15
N ALA A 111 -5.94 5.81 -2.66
CA ALA A 111 -7.25 5.17 -2.63
C ALA A 111 -7.30 3.90 -3.51
N ASP A 112 -6.62 3.93 -4.66
CA ASP A 112 -6.50 2.76 -5.54
C ASP A 112 -5.68 1.65 -4.87
N ALA A 113 -4.55 2.00 -4.24
CA ALA A 113 -3.78 1.04 -3.46
C ALA A 113 -4.59 0.39 -2.33
N LEU A 114 -5.36 1.17 -1.56
CA LEU A 114 -6.25 0.63 -0.51
C LEU A 114 -7.26 -0.39 -1.06
N THR A 115 -7.82 -0.11 -2.24
CA THR A 115 -8.75 -1.01 -2.94
C THR A 115 -8.05 -2.32 -3.30
N HIS A 116 -6.84 -2.25 -3.83
CA HIS A 116 -6.03 -3.40 -4.20
C HIS A 116 -5.54 -4.23 -2.99
N ILE A 117 -5.23 -3.61 -1.86
CA ILE A 117 -4.96 -4.35 -0.61
C ILE A 117 -6.19 -5.14 -0.17
N GLY A 118 -7.40 -4.57 -0.33
CA GLY A 118 -8.65 -5.29 -0.09
C GLY A 118 -8.83 -6.52 -0.98
N GLN A 119 -8.51 -6.41 -2.26
CA GLN A 119 -8.52 -7.55 -3.18
C GLN A 119 -7.53 -8.63 -2.76
N MET A 120 -6.31 -8.27 -2.36
CA MET A 120 -5.33 -9.25 -1.85
C MET A 120 -5.79 -9.92 -0.56
N ALA A 121 -6.47 -9.19 0.34
CA ALA A 121 -7.08 -9.79 1.53
C ALA A 121 -8.16 -10.84 1.16
N MET A 122 -8.92 -10.61 0.09
CA MET A 122 -9.83 -11.61 -0.45
C MET A 122 -9.07 -12.81 -1.05
N LEU A 123 -7.99 -12.56 -1.79
CA LEU A 123 -7.14 -13.63 -2.34
C LEU A 123 -6.52 -14.49 -1.23
N ARG A 124 -6.15 -13.92 -0.08
CA ARG A 124 -5.69 -14.67 1.10
C ARG A 124 -6.72 -15.73 1.53
N ARG A 125 -8.00 -15.37 1.52
CA ARG A 125 -9.10 -16.31 1.84
C ARG A 125 -9.25 -17.39 0.77
N ILE A 126 -9.18 -17.02 -0.52
CA ILE A 126 -9.25 -17.97 -1.64
C ILE A 126 -8.10 -18.97 -1.58
N ALA A 127 -6.90 -18.51 -1.23
CA ALA A 127 -5.70 -19.33 -1.04
C ALA A 127 -5.69 -20.14 0.28
N GLY A 128 -6.81 -20.22 1.01
CA GLY A 128 -6.95 -21.03 2.22
C GLY A 128 -6.26 -20.46 3.47
N THR A 129 -5.82 -19.20 3.46
CA THR A 129 -5.08 -18.56 4.57
C THR A 129 -5.66 -17.19 4.91
N PRO A 130 -6.94 -17.11 5.30
CA PRO A 130 -7.60 -15.84 5.59
C PRO A 130 -6.86 -15.06 6.69
N ILE A 131 -6.78 -13.74 6.55
CA ILE A 131 -6.29 -12.85 7.60
C ILE A 131 -7.36 -12.70 8.69
N ARG A 132 -6.92 -12.52 9.95
CA ARG A 132 -7.82 -12.24 11.07
C ARG A 132 -8.46 -10.86 10.96
N GLY A 133 -9.71 -10.76 11.41
CA GLY A 133 -10.39 -9.48 11.55
C GLY A 133 -9.71 -8.62 12.61
N GLU A 134 -9.85 -7.31 12.49
CA GLU A 134 -9.28 -6.36 13.44
C GLU A 134 -10.10 -5.08 13.51
N ASN A 135 -10.15 -4.51 14.70
CA ASN A 135 -10.70 -3.18 14.91
C ASN A 135 -9.66 -2.11 14.53
N TYR A 136 -9.65 -1.69 13.27
CA TYR A 136 -8.74 -0.65 12.78
C TYR A 136 -8.97 0.73 13.40
N PHE A 137 -10.15 0.99 13.98
CA PHE A 137 -10.39 2.25 14.71
C PHE A 137 -9.60 2.29 16.03
N ALA A 138 -9.29 1.13 16.62
CA ALA A 138 -8.47 1.02 17.82
C ALA A 138 -6.97 0.84 17.52
N ALA A 139 -6.56 0.75 16.26
CA ALA A 139 -5.17 0.51 15.89
C ALA A 139 -4.30 1.76 16.10
N ASP A 140 -3.06 1.55 16.59
CA ASP A 140 -2.06 2.62 16.72
C ASP A 140 -1.38 2.89 15.37
N ILE A 141 -2.03 3.76 14.58
CA ILE A 141 -1.55 4.21 13.27
C ILE A 141 -1.03 5.64 13.42
N ALA A 142 0.22 5.86 13.00
CA ALA A 142 0.87 7.16 13.07
C ALA A 142 1.52 7.51 11.74
N ALA A 143 1.33 8.75 11.29
CA ALA A 143 2.04 9.28 10.11
C ALA A 143 3.57 9.08 10.25
N GLY A 144 4.24 8.71 9.16
CA GLY A 144 5.66 8.32 9.18
C GLY A 144 5.93 6.86 9.54
N ARG A 145 4.99 6.12 10.13
CA ARG A 145 5.12 4.67 10.36
C ARG A 145 4.56 3.89 9.18
N VAL A 146 5.35 3.79 8.11
CA VAL A 146 4.91 3.16 6.84
C VAL A 146 5.65 1.87 6.50
N GLY A 147 6.70 1.50 7.25
CA GLY A 147 7.48 0.28 7.04
C GLY A 147 6.84 -1.00 7.61
N PRO A 148 7.54 -2.15 7.56
CA PRO A 148 7.03 -3.43 8.07
C PRO A 148 6.91 -3.48 9.60
N GLY A 149 7.67 -2.64 10.32
CA GLY A 149 7.62 -2.50 11.79
C GLY A 149 6.41 -1.72 12.27
N GLN A 150 5.21 -2.21 11.99
CA GLN A 150 3.95 -1.63 12.47
C GLN A 150 3.66 -2.03 13.92
N ALA A 151 2.81 -1.26 14.60
CA ALA A 151 2.29 -1.66 15.90
C ALA A 151 1.59 -3.02 15.82
N ALA A 152 1.58 -3.72 16.96
CA ALA A 152 0.76 -4.91 17.09
C ALA A 152 -0.73 -4.53 17.06
N PRO A 153 -1.60 -5.40 16.51
CA PRO A 153 -3.04 -5.23 16.58
C PRO A 153 -3.53 -5.02 18.02
N ALA A 154 -4.33 -3.99 18.23
CA ALA A 154 -4.92 -3.72 19.55
C ALA A 154 -6.05 -4.71 19.89
N VAL A 155 -6.88 -5.05 18.90
CA VAL A 155 -8.01 -5.98 19.03
C VAL A 155 -8.18 -6.78 17.74
N GLU A 156 -7.98 -8.10 17.81
CA GLU A 156 -8.22 -9.05 16.70
C GLU A 156 -9.33 -10.05 17.01
N PHE A 157 -10.02 -10.52 15.97
CA PHE A 157 -11.06 -11.54 16.05
C PHE A 157 -11.03 -12.48 14.85
#